data_AF-A0A7X5UCA6-F1
#
_entry.id   AF-A0A7X5UCA6-F1
#
_cell.length_a   1.000
_cell.length_b   1.000
_cell.length_c   1.000
_cell.angle_alpha   90.00
_cell.angle_beta   90.00
_cell.angle_gamma   90.00
#
_symmetry.space_group_name_H-M   'P 1'
#
loop_
_entity.id
_entity.type
_entity.pdbx_description
1 polymer ?
#
loop_
_entity_poly.entity_id
_entity_poly.type
_entity_poly.pdbx_seq_one_letter_code
_entity_poly.pdbx_strand_id
1 'polypeptide(L)'
;MKSNLFVTNAMRGVVMLIIFMNLFFGVGTPEDALAKYGCRKMDQEFYASHIDEARRFFHEKKPAWTGKTDEAPGIICTKDAEIYVDAKPEFNNAGYHWTVSIDMKTGEMSIIEGL
;
A
#
# COMPACT_ATOMS: atom_id res chain seq x y z
N MET A 1 5.44 -4.89 -45.42
CA MET A 1 5.48 -3.41 -45.50
C MET A 1 4.75 -2.85 -44.30
N LYS A 2 5.44 -1.98 -43.53
CA LYS A 2 5.00 -0.89 -42.64
C LYS A 2 3.97 -1.20 -41.52
N SER A 3 4.38 -1.23 -40.25
CA SER A 3 4.64 -0.09 -39.31
C SER A 3 3.36 0.30 -38.55
N ASN A 4 3.19 -0.07 -37.28
CA ASN A 4 3.76 0.50 -36.03
C ASN A 4 2.88 1.59 -35.40
N LEU A 5 2.66 1.39 -34.09
CA LEU A 5 2.54 2.39 -33.01
C LEU A 5 1.31 3.30 -32.97
N PHE A 6 0.68 3.33 -31.78
CA PHE A 6 0.18 4.45 -30.97
C PHE A 6 -1.03 3.91 -30.15
N VAL A 7 -1.13 3.96 -28.83
CA VAL A 7 -0.35 4.60 -27.78
C VAL A 7 -0.67 3.90 -26.45
N THR A 8 0.35 3.38 -25.79
CA THR A 8 0.35 2.86 -24.42
C THR A 8 0.86 3.99 -23.50
N ASN A 9 0.13 5.11 -23.38
CA ASN A 9 0.56 6.31 -22.63
C ASN A 9 -0.25 6.57 -21.35
N ALA A 10 -0.13 5.69 -20.35
CA ALA A 10 -0.50 6.10 -18.99
C ALA A 10 0.39 5.46 -17.92
N MET A 11 0.83 4.22 -18.12
CA MET A 11 1.63 3.50 -17.12
C MET A 11 3.15 3.75 -17.17
N ARG A 12 3.62 4.65 -18.06
CA ARG A 12 5.05 5.04 -18.12
C ARG A 12 5.34 6.40 -17.48
N GLY A 13 4.33 7.22 -17.19
CA GLY A 13 4.53 8.59 -16.74
C GLY A 13 4.98 8.73 -15.28
N VAL A 14 4.50 7.86 -14.39
CA VAL A 14 4.79 7.97 -12.95
C VAL A 14 6.07 7.21 -12.56
N VAL A 15 6.35 6.09 -13.24
CA VAL A 15 7.56 5.29 -12.99
C VAL A 15 8.83 6.00 -13.49
N MET A 16 8.72 6.85 -14.52
CA MET A 16 9.88 7.51 -15.13
C MET A 16 10.34 8.76 -14.37
N LEU A 17 9.49 9.39 -13.55
CA LEU A 17 9.87 10.60 -12.81
C LEU A 17 10.71 10.30 -11.56
N ILE A 18 10.60 9.08 -11.01
CA ILE A 18 11.45 8.66 -9.87
C ILE A 18 12.85 8.20 -10.35
N ILE A 19 13.00 7.82 -11.63
CA ILE A 19 14.28 7.33 -12.16
C ILE A 19 15.24 8.49 -12.48
N PHE A 20 14.75 9.69 -12.81
CA PHE A 20 15.62 10.82 -13.22
C PHE A 20 16.22 11.63 -12.05
N MET A 21 15.75 11.47 -10.81
CA MET A 21 16.40 12.07 -9.62
C MET A 21 17.53 11.20 -9.05
N ASN A 22 17.84 10.04 -9.64
CA ASN A 22 18.85 9.11 -9.15
C ASN A 22 20.28 9.37 -9.67
N LEU A 23 20.54 10.50 -10.34
CA LEU A 23 21.85 10.78 -10.93
C LEU A 23 22.81 11.62 -10.06
N PHE A 24 22.41 12.11 -8.88
CA PHE A 24 23.28 12.99 -8.07
C PHE A 24 23.30 12.77 -6.55
N PHE A 25 22.52 11.86 -6.00
CA PHE A 25 22.55 11.54 -4.57
C PHE A 25 22.68 10.04 -4.41
N GLY A 26 23.59 9.55 -3.56
CA GLY A 26 23.73 8.12 -3.28
C GLY A 26 22.39 7.56 -2.80
N VAL A 27 21.66 6.91 -3.70
CA VAL A 27 20.31 6.43 -3.43
C VAL A 27 20.44 5.09 -2.74
N GLY A 28 20.39 5.11 -1.40
CA GLY A 28 20.07 3.91 -0.64
C GLY A 28 18.77 3.31 -1.17
N THR A 29 18.65 1.99 -1.12
CA THR A 29 17.42 1.31 -1.54
C THR A 29 16.23 1.78 -0.68
N PRO A 30 14.98 1.69 -1.16
CA PRO A 30 13.81 1.95 -0.33
C PRO A 30 13.82 1.12 0.98
N GLU A 31 14.38 -0.09 0.93
CA GLU A 31 14.63 -0.92 2.10
C GLU A 31 15.59 -0.26 3.11
N ASP A 32 16.67 0.37 2.64
CA ASP A 32 17.63 1.10 3.49
C ASP A 32 17.00 2.31 4.16
N ALA A 33 16.10 3.00 3.44
CA ALA A 33 15.34 4.13 4.00
C ALA A 33 14.41 3.67 5.12
N LEU A 34 13.68 2.56 4.93
CA LEU A 34 12.81 1.99 5.97
C LEU A 34 13.62 1.53 7.19
N ALA A 35 14.74 0.84 6.96
CA ALA A 35 15.59 0.33 8.04
C ALA A 35 16.15 1.46 8.93
N LYS A 36 16.46 2.63 8.35
CA LYS A 36 16.89 3.81 9.10
C LYS A 36 15.87 4.28 10.14
N TYR A 37 14.57 4.06 9.92
CA TYR A 37 13.49 4.40 10.83
C TYR A 37 13.02 3.22 11.69
N GLY A 38 13.77 2.10 11.69
CA GLY A 38 13.38 0.89 12.43
C GLY A 38 12.17 0.17 11.80
N CYS A 39 11.95 0.39 10.51
CA CYS A 39 10.86 -0.22 9.75
C CYS A 39 11.40 -1.27 8.78
N ARG A 40 10.56 -2.26 8.46
CA ARG A 40 10.81 -3.25 7.43
C ARG A 40 9.58 -3.47 6.57
N LYS A 41 9.76 -4.00 5.36
CA LYS A 41 8.64 -4.54 4.59
C LYS A 41 8.00 -5.68 5.37
N MET A 42 6.67 -5.71 5.36
CA MET A 42 5.92 -6.83 5.89
C MET A 42 6.23 -8.09 5.09
N ASP A 43 6.50 -9.20 5.77
CA ASP A 43 6.71 -10.48 5.13
C ASP A 43 5.38 -11.15 4.78
N GLN A 44 5.40 -12.02 3.76
CA GLN A 44 4.20 -12.63 3.21
C GLN A 44 3.51 -13.58 4.20
N GLU A 45 4.26 -14.20 5.10
CA GLU A 45 3.73 -15.14 6.09
C GLU A 45 2.93 -14.40 7.18
N PHE A 46 3.49 -13.30 7.71
CA PHE A 46 2.79 -12.42 8.62
C PHE A 46 1.55 -11.82 7.97
N TYR A 47 1.67 -11.32 6.73
CA TYR A 47 0.53 -10.80 5.99
C TYR A 47 -0.60 -11.83 5.84
N ALA A 48 -0.27 -13.04 5.38
CA ALA A 48 -1.26 -14.10 5.16
C ALA A 48 -1.96 -14.56 6.45
N SER A 49 -1.28 -14.48 7.60
CA SER A 49 -1.88 -14.86 8.89
C SER A 49 -2.81 -13.79 9.48
N HIS A 50 -2.74 -12.53 9.03
CA HIS A 50 -3.50 -11.42 9.61
C HIS A 50 -4.52 -10.77 8.66
N ILE A 51 -4.42 -11.02 7.34
CA ILE A 51 -5.25 -10.34 6.35
C ILE A 51 -6.75 -10.57 6.53
N ASP A 52 -7.18 -11.78 6.88
CA ASP A 52 -8.62 -12.06 7.03
C ASP A 52 -9.23 -11.33 8.23
N GLU A 53 -8.45 -11.16 9.30
CA GLU A 53 -8.87 -10.38 10.47
C GLU A 53 -8.91 -8.88 10.14
N ALA A 54 -7.88 -8.37 9.47
CA ALA A 54 -7.82 -6.98 9.03
C ALA A 54 -8.98 -6.63 8.08
N ARG A 55 -9.31 -7.52 7.15
CA ARG A 55 -10.46 -7.36 6.23
C ARG A 55 -11.78 -7.31 6.99
N ARG A 56 -11.99 -8.24 7.93
CA ARG A 56 -13.20 -8.24 8.77
C ARG A 56 -13.31 -6.95 9.58
N PHE A 57 -12.24 -6.55 10.24
CA PHE A 57 -12.16 -5.30 11.01
C PHE A 57 -12.48 -4.07 10.14
N PHE A 58 -11.92 -4.01 8.93
CA PHE A 58 -12.16 -2.93 8.00
C PHE A 58 -13.66 -2.77 7.69
N HIS A 59 -14.33 -3.85 7.30
CA HIS A 59 -15.77 -3.79 6.97
C HIS A 59 -16.65 -3.50 8.18
N GLU A 60 -16.28 -3.98 9.37
CA GLU A 60 -16.99 -3.65 10.62
C GLU A 60 -16.91 -2.15 10.96
N LYS A 61 -15.75 -1.53 10.74
CA LYS A 61 -15.51 -0.11 11.06
C LYS A 61 -15.89 0.84 9.93
N LYS A 62 -15.97 0.36 8.69
CA LYS A 62 -16.43 1.14 7.52
C LYS A 62 -17.67 0.47 6.88
N PRO A 63 -18.79 0.32 7.62
CA PRO A 63 -19.98 -0.37 7.11
C PRO A 63 -20.68 0.35 5.95
N ALA A 64 -20.39 1.64 5.76
CA ALA A 64 -20.89 2.43 4.63
C ALA A 64 -20.11 2.15 3.32
N TRP A 65 -18.99 1.42 3.39
CA TRP A 65 -18.20 1.07 2.21
C TRP A 65 -18.87 -0.07 1.44
N THR A 66 -19.28 0.21 0.20
CA THR A 66 -19.96 -0.76 -0.68
C THR A 66 -19.20 -1.06 -1.97
N GLY A 67 -17.97 -0.54 -2.11
CA GLY A 67 -17.12 -0.73 -3.29
C GLY A 67 -16.16 -1.92 -3.18
N LYS A 68 -15.33 -2.11 -4.20
CA LYS A 68 -14.26 -3.11 -4.17
C LYS A 68 -13.14 -2.66 -3.25
N THR A 69 -12.58 -3.61 -2.51
CA THR A 69 -11.36 -3.42 -1.69
C THR A 69 -10.25 -4.31 -2.24
N ASP A 70 -9.09 -3.73 -2.47
CA ASP A 70 -7.84 -4.40 -2.78
C ASP A 70 -6.93 -4.26 -1.56
N GLU A 71 -6.40 -5.36 -1.00
CA GLU A 71 -5.47 -5.29 0.14
C GLU A 71 -4.05 -5.71 -0.24
N ALA A 72 -3.06 -5.07 0.39
CA ALA A 72 -1.65 -5.35 0.16
C ALA A 72 -0.84 -5.30 1.47
N PRO A 73 0.25 -6.11 1.57
CA PRO A 73 1.18 -6.00 2.69
C PRO A 73 1.84 -4.62 2.71
N GLY A 74 1.87 -3.99 3.87
CA GLY A 74 2.54 -2.71 4.07
C GLY A 74 3.91 -2.86 4.72
N ILE A 75 4.09 -2.11 5.81
CA ILE A 75 5.34 -2.08 6.57
C ILE A 75 5.10 -2.56 8.01
N ILE A 76 6.18 -2.98 8.65
CA ILE A 76 6.22 -3.24 10.08
C ILE A 76 7.20 -2.25 10.67
N CYS A 77 6.73 -1.39 11.57
CA CYS A 77 7.53 -0.36 12.22
C CYS A 77 7.37 -0.49 13.73
N THR A 78 8.48 -0.76 14.43
CA THR A 78 8.50 -0.82 15.90
C THR A 78 7.44 -1.76 16.50
N LYS A 79 6.29 -1.23 16.93
CA LYS A 79 5.18 -1.95 17.56
C LYS A 79 4.00 -2.23 16.62
N ASP A 80 3.94 -1.58 15.46
CA ASP A 80 2.77 -1.60 14.59
C ASP A 80 3.09 -2.31 13.27
N ALA A 81 2.13 -3.11 12.82
CA ALA A 81 2.09 -3.73 11.49
C ALA A 81 0.98 -3.10 10.66
N GLU A 82 1.29 -2.67 9.45
CA GLU A 82 0.38 -1.95 8.56
C GLU A 82 -0.05 -2.81 7.37
N ILE A 83 -1.36 -2.91 7.16
CA ILE A 83 -1.97 -3.48 5.95
C ILE A 83 -2.63 -2.34 5.18
N TYR A 84 -2.28 -2.19 3.91
CA TYR A 84 -2.86 -1.18 3.03
C TYR A 84 -4.15 -1.71 2.41
N VAL A 85 -5.19 -0.89 2.46
CA VAL A 85 -6.51 -1.17 1.92
C VAL A 85 -6.86 -0.07 0.93
N ASP A 86 -6.86 -0.44 -0.35
CA ASP A 86 -7.28 0.41 -1.44
C ASP A 86 -8.73 0.13 -1.77
N ALA A 87 -9.55 1.15 -1.73
CA ALA A 87 -10.98 0.98 -1.83
C ALA A 87 -11.51 1.83 -2.97
N LYS A 88 -12.07 1.18 -4.00
CA LYS A 88 -12.56 1.83 -5.21
C LYS A 88 -14.07 1.70 -5.33
N PRO A 89 -14.82 2.82 -5.45
CA PRO A 89 -16.23 2.77 -5.80
C PRO A 89 -16.41 2.14 -7.19
N GLU A 90 -17.48 1.38 -7.40
CA GLU A 90 -17.70 0.70 -8.69
C GLU A 90 -17.88 1.65 -9.88
N PHE A 91 -18.33 2.88 -9.61
CA PHE A 91 -18.69 3.88 -10.62
C PHE A 91 -17.75 5.10 -10.66
N ASN A 92 -16.72 5.15 -9.81
CA ASN A 92 -15.81 6.30 -9.71
C ASN A 92 -14.36 5.82 -9.59
N ASN A 93 -13.45 6.48 -10.30
CA ASN A 93 -12.02 6.19 -10.26
C ASN A 93 -11.27 6.87 -9.11
N ALA A 94 -11.94 7.72 -8.32
CA ALA A 94 -11.39 8.24 -7.07
C ALA A 94 -11.42 7.11 -6.01
N GLY A 95 -10.29 6.44 -5.85
CA GLY A 95 -10.08 5.47 -4.77
C GLY A 95 -9.80 6.18 -3.45
N TYR A 96 -10.23 5.55 -2.36
CA TYR A 96 -9.83 5.93 -1.01
C TYR A 96 -8.75 4.97 -0.53
N HIS A 97 -7.77 5.50 0.17
CA HIS A 97 -6.69 4.74 0.75
C HIS A 97 -6.89 4.67 2.26
N TRP A 98 -6.81 3.46 2.82
CA TRP A 98 -6.84 3.23 4.25
C TRP A 98 -5.68 2.35 4.65
N THR A 99 -5.24 2.53 5.89
CA THR A 99 -4.28 1.63 6.52
C THR A 99 -4.94 1.01 7.74
N VAL A 100 -4.95 -0.33 7.80
CA VAL A 100 -5.25 -1.05 9.03
C VAL A 100 -3.93 -1.21 9.78
N SER A 101 -3.83 -0.55 10.93
CA SER A 101 -2.67 -0.66 11.84
C SER A 101 -2.99 -1.66 12.93
N ILE A 102 -2.09 -2.61 13.16
CA ILE A 102 -2.20 -3.67 14.16
C ILE A 102 -1.07 -3.50 15.17
N ASP A 103 -1.39 -3.29 16.44
CA ASP A 103 -0.40 -3.35 17.52
C ASP A 103 0.04 -4.82 17.67
N MET A 104 1.31 -5.11 17.39
CA MET A 104 1.83 -6.48 17.36
C MET A 104 1.92 -7.14 18.74
N LYS A 105 1.79 -6.37 19.83
CA LYS A 105 1.82 -6.89 21.20
C LYS A 105 0.42 -7.21 21.70
N THR A 106 -0.56 -6.36 21.41
CA THR A 106 -1.93 -6.49 21.94
C THR A 106 -2.91 -7.08 20.93
N GLY A 107 -2.58 -7.03 19.64
CA GLY A 107 -3.49 -7.34 18.54
C GLY A 107 -4.55 -6.26 18.29
N GLU A 108 -4.49 -5.13 18.99
CA GLU A 108 -5.46 -4.04 18.81
C GLU A 108 -5.33 -3.43 17.41
N MET A 109 -6.48 -3.20 16.76
CA MET A 109 -6.54 -2.67 15.40
C MET A 109 -7.13 -1.27 15.36
N SER A 110 -6.61 -0.45 14.45
CA SER A 110 -7.13 0.88 14.14
C SER A 110 -7.09 1.15 12.63
N ILE A 111 -7.97 2.05 12.16
CA ILE A 111 -7.94 2.53 10.78
C ILE A 111 -7.33 3.92 10.76
N ILE A 112 -6.30 4.08 9.95
CA ILE A 112 -5.71 5.36 9.61
C ILE A 112 -6.23 5.73 8.22
N GLU A 113 -6.80 6.93 8.09
CA GLU A 113 -7.24 7.44 6.79
C GLU A 113 -6.01 7.92 6.00
N GLY A 114 -5.78 7.30 4.84
CA GLY A 114 -4.80 7.76 3.87
C GLY A 114 -5.36 8.96 3.12
N LEU A 115 -4.58 10.04 3.07
CA LEU A 115 -4.85 11.21 2.23
C LEU A 115 -4.66 10.89 0.74
#